data_AF-A0A932I2E5-F1
#
_entry.id   AF-A0A932I2E5-F1
#
_cell.length_a   1.000
_cell.length_b   1.000
_cell.length_c   1.000
_cell.angle_alpha   90.00
_cell.angle_beta   90.00
_cell.angle_gamma   90.00
#
_symmetry.space_group_name_H-M   'P 1'
#
loop_
_entity.id
_entity.type
_entity.pdbx_description
1 polymer ?
#
loop_
_entity_poly.entity_id
_entity_poly.type
_entity_poly.pdbx_seq_one_letter_code
_entity_poly.pdbx_strand_id
1 'polypeptide(L)'
;MRLAILWTGGPEPPEPGRRALEQAGRYAAAGGHALLLHPPEGPSRLAGESYRAAGGRDLASLPREAPPEAAASRADILLFLGPPLAALLAAAREAGKPAYALAPLAGPSAGAEGLRILPGMEAFARELARLVSRAIVSRPDPMGRRPRGRRHNS
;
A
#
# COMPACT_ATOMS: atom_id res chain seq x y z
N MET A 1 0.64 6.19 -9.19
CA MET A 1 0.34 4.79 -8.85
C MET A 1 -0.79 4.77 -7.84
N ARG A 2 -1.78 3.89 -8.02
CA ARG A 2 -2.90 3.69 -7.10
C ARG A 2 -2.80 2.33 -6.43
N LEU A 3 -2.80 2.32 -5.10
CA LEU A 3 -2.73 1.12 -4.26
C LEU A 3 -4.14 0.75 -3.81
N ALA A 4 -4.58 -0.49 -4.06
CA ALA A 4 -5.79 -1.02 -3.45
C ALA A 4 -5.45 -1.71 -2.13
N ILE A 5 -6.05 -1.26 -1.02
CA ILE A 5 -5.98 -1.92 0.28
C ILE A 5 -7.23 -2.77 0.48
N LEU A 6 -6.99 -4.07 0.62
CA LEU A 6 -8.01 -5.11 0.70
C LEU A 6 -7.89 -5.77 2.06
N TRP A 7 -8.87 -5.52 2.92
CA TRP A 7 -8.98 -6.27 4.16
C TRP A 7 -9.84 -7.51 3.92
N THR A 8 -9.26 -8.68 4.16
CA THR A 8 -9.90 -9.98 3.93
C THR A 8 -9.94 -10.86 5.17
N GLY A 9 -9.55 -10.31 6.32
CA GLY A 9 -9.71 -10.95 7.63
C GLY A 9 -11.10 -10.75 8.23
N GLY A 10 -11.25 -11.09 9.51
CA GLY A 10 -12.49 -10.93 10.27
C GLY A 10 -12.95 -9.46 10.40
N PRO A 11 -14.20 -9.21 10.83
CA PRO A 11 -14.76 -7.86 10.92
C PRO A 11 -13.96 -6.95 11.87
N GLU A 12 -13.33 -7.53 12.89
CA GLU A 12 -12.43 -6.83 13.80
C GLU A 12 -10.99 -7.31 13.60
N PRO A 13 -10.09 -6.46 13.07
CA PRO A 13 -8.69 -6.81 12.89
C PRO A 13 -8.00 -6.95 14.25
N PRO A 14 -7.19 -8.00 14.47
CA PRO A 14 -6.32 -8.04 15.64
C PRO A 14 -5.29 -6.90 15.58
N GLU A 15 -4.67 -6.56 16.71
CA GLU A 15 -3.72 -5.44 16.82
C GLU A 15 -2.63 -5.43 15.70
N PRO A 16 -2.00 -6.55 15.31
CA PRO A 16 -1.07 -6.56 14.18
C PRO A 16 -1.72 -6.17 12.85
N GLY A 17 -2.97 -6.59 12.62
CA GLY A 17 -3.75 -6.23 11.43
C GLY A 17 -4.12 -4.74 11.41
N ARG A 18 -4.49 -4.17 12.56
CA ARG A 18 -4.75 -2.72 12.71
C ARG A 18 -3.51 -1.91 12.35
N ARG A 19 -2.36 -2.27 12.93
CA ARG A 19 -1.07 -1.61 12.62
C ARG A 19 -0.71 -1.74 11.15
N ALA A 20 -0.98 -2.89 10.53
CA ALA A 20 -0.76 -3.08 9.10
C ALA A 20 -1.60 -2.13 8.24
N LEU A 21 -2.89 -2.01 8.56
CA LEU A 21 -3.81 -1.10 7.87
C LEU A 21 -3.37 0.36 7.98
N GLU A 22 -3.09 0.83 9.20
CA GLU A 22 -2.65 2.20 9.43
C GLU A 22 -1.34 2.50 8.70
N GLN A 23 -0.38 1.57 8.78
CA GLN A 23 0.92 1.72 8.16
C GLN A 23 0.83 1.70 6.63
N ALA A 24 -0.07 0.88 6.05
CA ALA A 24 -0.36 0.91 4.62
C ALA A 24 -0.80 2.31 4.16
N GLY A 25 -1.74 2.91 4.90
CA GLY A 25 -2.22 4.27 4.65
C GLY A 25 -1.11 5.32 4.74
N ARG A 26 -0.32 5.29 5.82
CA ARG A 26 0.81 6.22 6.01
C ARG A 26 1.83 6.13 4.88
N TYR A 27 2.18 4.90 4.44
CA TYR A 27 3.14 4.71 3.35
C TYR A 27 2.60 5.15 2.00
N ALA A 28 1.33 4.87 1.69
CA ALA A 28 0.71 5.34 0.47
C ALA A 28 0.75 6.88 0.39
N ALA A 29 0.47 7.57 1.49
CA ALA A 29 0.54 9.02 1.57
C ALA A 29 1.98 9.55 1.42
N ALA A 30 2.93 8.97 2.15
CA ALA A 30 4.34 9.35 2.10
C ALA A 30 4.96 9.17 0.70
N GLY A 31 4.51 8.15 -0.04
CA GLY A 31 4.91 7.90 -1.42
C GLY A 31 4.18 8.72 -2.49
N GLY A 32 3.23 9.58 -2.10
CA GLY A 32 2.40 10.33 -3.04
C GLY A 32 1.51 9.44 -3.91
N HIS A 33 1.14 8.26 -3.41
CA HIS A 33 0.29 7.30 -4.12
C HIS A 33 -1.18 7.59 -3.86
N ALA A 34 -2.02 7.29 -4.84
CA ALA A 34 -3.46 7.27 -4.64
C ALA A 34 -3.84 6.01 -3.86
N LEU A 35 -4.86 6.09 -3.01
CA LEU A 35 -5.34 4.98 -2.21
C LEU A 35 -6.76 4.59 -2.63
N LEU A 36 -6.97 3.31 -2.88
CA LEU A 36 -8.28 2.73 -3.14
C LEU A 36 -8.63 1.77 -2.01
N LEU A 37 -9.74 2.04 -1.30
CA LEU A 37 -10.21 1.15 -0.24
C LEU A 37 -11.28 0.21 -0.75
N HIS A 38 -11.20 -1.07 -0.39
CA HIS A 38 -12.26 -2.01 -0.67
C HIS A 38 -12.35 -3.13 0.41
N PRO A 39 -13.52 -3.31 1.06
CA PRO A 39 -14.64 -2.37 1.16
C PRO A 39 -14.36 -1.24 2.17
N PRO A 40 -14.83 0.02 1.96
CA PRO A 40 -14.51 1.18 2.79
C PRO A 40 -15.21 1.19 4.16
N GLU A 41 -16.31 0.46 4.31
CA GLU A 41 -17.13 0.39 5.54
C GLU A 41 -16.49 -0.48 6.64
N GLY A 42 -15.34 -1.10 6.36
CA GLY A 42 -14.70 -2.09 7.23
C GLY A 42 -13.32 -1.68 7.73
N PRO A 43 -12.48 -2.65 8.12
CA PRO A 43 -11.15 -2.38 8.65
C PRO A 43 -10.23 -1.61 7.68
N SER A 44 -10.47 -1.71 6.37
CA SER A 44 -9.77 -0.90 5.36
C SER A 44 -9.89 0.62 5.61
N ARG A 45 -10.94 1.07 6.31
CA ARG A 45 -11.13 2.46 6.72
C ARG A 45 -9.96 3.01 7.54
N LEU A 46 -9.34 2.19 8.39
CA LEU A 46 -8.17 2.58 9.19
C LEU A 46 -7.00 3.01 8.30
N ALA A 47 -6.84 2.36 7.14
CA ALA A 47 -5.84 2.76 6.15
C ALA A 47 -6.20 4.11 5.52
N GLY A 48 -7.48 4.34 5.20
CA GLY A 48 -7.96 5.63 4.69
C GLY A 48 -7.78 6.79 5.66
N GLU A 49 -8.11 6.57 6.94
CA GLU A 49 -7.94 7.56 8.01
C GLU A 49 -6.46 7.90 8.20
N SER A 50 -5.60 6.88 8.27
CA SER A 50 -4.15 7.07 8.39
C SER A 50 -3.53 7.74 7.16
N TYR A 51 -4.04 7.45 5.96
CA TYR A 51 -3.63 8.09 4.71
C TYR A 51 -3.95 9.59 4.72
N ARG A 52 -5.17 9.98 5.12
CA ARG A 52 -5.55 11.39 5.24
C ARG A 52 -4.74 12.09 6.33
N ALA A 53 -4.58 11.46 7.50
CA ALA A 53 -3.78 12.00 8.60
C ALA A 53 -2.32 12.24 8.20
N ALA A 54 -1.77 11.42 7.31
CA ALA A 54 -0.42 11.57 6.74
C ALA A 54 -0.34 12.54 5.55
N GLY A 55 -1.42 13.27 5.22
CA GLY A 55 -1.45 14.29 4.16
C GLY A 55 -1.71 13.75 2.74
N GLY A 56 -2.18 12.50 2.63
CA GLY A 56 -2.61 11.93 1.36
C GLY A 56 -3.79 12.69 0.73
N ARG A 57 -3.81 12.79 -0.59
CA ARG A 57 -4.75 13.66 -1.34
C ARG A 57 -5.72 12.93 -2.27
N ASP A 58 -5.36 11.76 -2.78
CA ASP A 58 -6.21 10.98 -3.69
C ASP A 58 -6.66 9.69 -2.99
N LEU A 59 -7.81 9.77 -2.32
CA LEU A 59 -8.47 8.65 -1.66
C LEU A 59 -9.79 8.35 -2.38
N ALA A 60 -9.92 7.13 -2.87
CA ALA A 60 -11.14 6.60 -3.47
C ALA A 60 -11.57 5.32 -2.74
N SER A 61 -12.82 4.91 -2.94
CA SER A 61 -13.38 3.69 -2.39
C SER A 61 -14.18 2.92 -3.43
N LEU A 62 -14.24 1.60 -3.25
CA LEU A 62 -15.15 0.72 -3.99
C LEU A 62 -16.16 0.09 -3.02
N PRO A 63 -17.46 0.11 -3.34
CA PRO A 63 -18.48 -0.53 -2.52
C PRO A 63 -18.17 -2.04 -2.37
N ARG A 64 -18.71 -2.66 -1.33
CA ARG A 64 -18.46 -4.09 -1.04
C ARG A 64 -18.96 -4.99 -2.17
N GLU A 65 -20.04 -4.57 -2.82
CA GLU A 65 -20.72 -5.26 -3.91
C GLU A 65 -20.00 -5.05 -5.25
N ALA A 66 -18.94 -4.26 -5.29
CA ALA A 66 -18.15 -4.07 -6.50
C ALA A 66 -17.57 -5.41 -6.96
N PRO A 67 -17.62 -5.71 -8.27
CA PRO A 67 -17.05 -6.94 -8.79
C PRO A 67 -15.52 -6.93 -8.60
N PRO A 68 -14.86 -8.09 -8.41
CA PRO A 68 -13.41 -8.17 -8.16
C PRO A 68 -12.55 -7.42 -9.20
N GLU A 69 -12.97 -7.41 -10.45
CA GLU A 69 -12.34 -6.74 -11.59
C GLU A 69 -12.34 -5.21 -11.43
N ALA A 70 -13.28 -4.65 -10.68
CA ALA A 70 -13.31 -3.21 -10.41
C ALA A 70 -12.09 -2.77 -9.59
N ALA A 71 -11.63 -3.60 -8.65
CA ALA A 71 -10.41 -3.32 -7.88
C ALA A 71 -9.17 -3.44 -8.78
N ALA A 72 -9.09 -4.51 -9.59
CA ALA A 72 -7.95 -4.74 -10.47
C ALA A 72 -7.83 -3.72 -11.61
N SER A 73 -8.95 -3.22 -12.15
CA SER A 73 -8.96 -2.20 -13.20
C SER A 73 -8.62 -0.80 -12.67
N ARG A 74 -8.97 -0.49 -11.42
CA ARG A 74 -8.77 0.85 -10.84
C ARG A 74 -7.45 0.97 -10.08
N ALA A 75 -6.81 -0.13 -9.71
CA ALA A 75 -5.54 -0.11 -8.98
C ALA A 75 -4.37 -0.61 -9.83
N ASP A 76 -3.19 -0.10 -9.52
CA ASP A 76 -1.94 -0.58 -10.09
C ASP A 76 -1.37 -1.76 -9.29
N ILE A 77 -1.68 -1.84 -8.00
CA ILE A 77 -1.23 -2.89 -7.08
C ILE A 77 -2.36 -3.23 -6.12
N LEU A 78 -2.55 -4.53 -5.87
CA LEU A 78 -3.49 -5.02 -4.86
C LEU A 78 -2.71 -5.50 -3.62
N LEU A 79 -3.07 -4.98 -2.46
CA LEU A 79 -2.47 -5.33 -1.18
C LEU A 79 -3.53 -5.92 -0.25
N PHE A 80 -3.44 -7.23 -0.07
CA PHE A 80 -4.26 -8.03 0.83
C PHE A 80 -3.65 -7.98 2.24
N LEU A 81 -4.48 -7.62 3.21
CA LEU A 81 -4.16 -7.70 4.62
C LEU A 81 -5.08 -8.78 5.22
N GLY A 82 -4.53 -9.98 5.37
CA GLY A 82 -5.27 -11.22 5.60
C GLY A 82 -5.10 -12.25 4.47
N PRO A 83 -5.76 -13.41 4.56
CA PRO A 83 -5.76 -14.42 3.52
C PRO A 83 -6.29 -13.86 2.20
N PRO A 84 -5.62 -14.06 1.06
CA PRO A 84 -6.07 -13.54 -0.22
C PRO A 84 -7.42 -14.17 -0.63
N LEU A 85 -8.33 -13.37 -1.19
CA LEU A 85 -9.56 -13.89 -1.80
C LEU A 85 -9.26 -14.33 -3.24
N ALA A 86 -9.57 -15.58 -3.55
CA ALA A 86 -9.27 -16.19 -4.85
C ALA A 86 -9.79 -15.38 -6.05
N ALA A 87 -11.01 -14.81 -5.95
CA ALA A 87 -11.60 -14.03 -7.02
C ALA A 87 -10.84 -12.71 -7.30
N LEU A 88 -10.39 -12.01 -6.26
CA LEU A 88 -9.59 -10.78 -6.42
C LEU A 88 -8.18 -11.09 -6.93
N LEU A 89 -7.62 -12.24 -6.54
CA LEU A 89 -6.34 -12.69 -7.08
C LEU A 89 -6.44 -13.06 -8.57
N ALA A 90 -7.50 -13.77 -8.96
CA ALA A 90 -7.77 -14.10 -10.36
C ALA A 90 -7.94 -12.82 -11.20
N ALA A 91 -8.73 -11.86 -10.72
CA ALA A 91 -8.91 -10.57 -11.39
C ALA A 91 -7.60 -9.77 -11.51
N ALA A 92 -6.76 -9.77 -10.48
CA ALA A 92 -5.44 -9.15 -10.54
C ALA A 92 -4.57 -9.79 -11.61
N ARG A 93 -4.57 -11.13 -11.68
CA ARG A 93 -3.81 -11.91 -12.66
C ARG A 93 -4.27 -11.63 -14.08
N GLU A 94 -5.58 -11.67 -14.34
CA GLU A 94 -6.14 -11.38 -15.66
C GLU A 94 -5.81 -9.96 -16.11
N ALA A 95 -5.78 -9.01 -15.17
CA ALA A 95 -5.39 -7.63 -15.43
C ALA A 95 -3.86 -7.39 -15.46
N GLY A 96 -3.04 -8.43 -15.24
CA GLY A 96 -1.57 -8.32 -15.17
C GLY A 96 -1.07 -7.45 -14.01
N LYS A 97 -1.86 -7.31 -12.94
CA LYS A 97 -1.56 -6.46 -11.79
C LYS A 97 -0.83 -7.25 -10.70
N PRO A 98 0.25 -6.71 -10.11
CA PRO A 98 0.92 -7.34 -8.98
C PRO A 98 0.01 -7.36 -7.74
N ALA A 99 0.05 -8.49 -7.01
CA ALA A 99 -0.69 -8.71 -5.79
C ALA A 99 0.26 -9.07 -4.64
N TYR A 100 -0.02 -8.55 -3.44
CA TYR A 100 0.76 -8.82 -2.23
C TYR A 100 -0.16 -9.18 -1.07
N ALA A 101 0.20 -10.18 -0.26
CA ALA A 101 -0.57 -10.55 0.93
C ALA A 101 0.29 -10.44 2.19
N LEU A 102 -0.21 -9.78 3.22
CA LEU A 102 0.31 -9.90 4.58
C LEU A 102 -0.57 -10.89 5.34
N ALA A 103 -0.05 -12.09 5.57
CA ALA A 103 -0.75 -13.15 6.28
C ALA A 103 0.21 -13.88 7.25
N PRO A 104 -0.25 -14.26 8.45
CA PRO A 104 0.53 -15.13 9.33
C PRO A 104 0.64 -16.52 8.66
N LEU A 105 1.87 -16.96 8.36
CA LEU A 105 2.12 -18.20 7.62
C LEU A 105 2.17 -19.42 8.54
N ALA A 106 1.47 -20.47 8.13
CA ALA A 106 1.93 -21.85 8.25
C ALA A 106 2.07 -22.42 6.83
N GLY A 107 3.31 -22.58 6.33
CA GLY A 107 3.59 -23.18 5.02
C GLY A 107 4.56 -22.41 4.11
N PRO A 108 5.15 -23.08 3.09
CA PRO A 108 6.30 -22.56 2.35
C PRO A 108 5.95 -21.31 1.53
N SER A 109 6.80 -20.30 1.70
CA SER A 109 6.75 -19.02 1.01
C SER A 109 7.43 -19.13 -0.36
N ALA A 110 6.66 -19.47 -1.40
CA ALA A 110 7.00 -19.33 -2.81
C ALA A 110 5.70 -19.56 -3.61
N GLY A 111 5.19 -18.66 -4.45
CA GLY A 111 5.87 -18.10 -5.61
C GLY A 111 5.28 -18.58 -6.96
N ALA A 112 4.01 -19.03 -7.02
CA ALA A 112 3.43 -19.61 -8.26
C ALA A 112 2.35 -18.75 -8.96
N GLU A 113 1.75 -17.73 -8.32
CA GLU A 113 0.47 -17.16 -8.81
C GLU A 113 0.42 -15.62 -8.94
N GLY A 114 1.56 -14.93 -8.99
CA GLY A 114 1.59 -13.45 -9.05
C GLY A 114 1.28 -12.76 -7.71
N LEU A 115 1.00 -13.55 -6.67
CA LEU A 115 0.89 -13.13 -5.28
C LEU A 115 2.22 -13.31 -4.53
N ARG A 116 2.69 -12.26 -3.85
CA ARG A 116 3.82 -12.36 -2.92
C ARG A 116 3.35 -12.28 -1.47
N ILE A 117 3.69 -13.29 -0.66
CA ILE A 117 3.34 -13.33 0.77
C ILE A 117 4.44 -12.65 1.60
N LEU A 118 4.03 -11.72 2.44
CA LEU A 118 4.86 -10.93 3.33
C LEU A 118 4.64 -11.43 4.77
N PRO A 119 5.63 -12.10 5.40
CA PRO A 119 5.46 -12.84 6.65
C PRO A 119 5.31 -11.94 7.90
N GLY A 120 5.40 -10.61 7.75
CA GLY A 120 5.31 -9.70 8.88
C GLY A 120 5.48 -8.23 8.49
N MET A 121 5.31 -7.35 9.49
CA MET A 121 5.29 -5.89 9.30
C MET A 121 6.60 -5.31 8.77
N GLU A 122 7.75 -5.90 9.10
CA GLU A 122 9.04 -5.45 8.58
C GLU A 122 9.20 -5.78 7.08
N ALA A 123 8.82 -6.99 6.67
CA ALA A 123 8.83 -7.38 5.26
C ALA A 123 7.86 -6.51 4.44
N PHE A 124 6.72 -6.19 5.05
CA PHE A 124 5.73 -5.26 4.49
C PHE A 124 6.26 -3.83 4.35
N ALA A 125 6.86 -3.28 5.41
CA ALA A 125 7.47 -1.97 5.36
C ALA A 125 8.58 -1.92 4.31
N ARG A 126 9.39 -2.97 4.20
CA ARG A 126 10.47 -3.07 3.21
C ARG A 126 9.94 -3.17 1.78
N GLU A 127 8.90 -3.96 1.54
CA GLU A 127 8.32 -4.10 0.20
C GLU A 127 7.59 -2.83 -0.23
N LEU A 128 6.78 -2.23 0.67
CA LEU A 128 6.19 -0.92 0.41
C LEU A 128 7.27 0.14 0.20
N ALA A 129 8.31 0.18 1.03
CA ALA A 129 9.44 1.08 0.82
C ALA A 129 10.13 0.82 -0.52
N ARG A 130 10.29 -0.43 -0.98
CA ARG A 130 10.86 -0.72 -2.31
C ARG A 130 9.95 -0.21 -3.44
N LEU A 131 8.64 -0.39 -3.32
CA LEU A 131 7.65 0.12 -4.28
C LEU A 131 7.65 1.65 -4.32
N VAL A 132 7.80 2.29 -3.17
CA VAL A 132 7.84 3.75 -3.02
C VAL A 132 9.21 4.33 -3.40
N SER A 133 10.33 3.67 -3.09
CA SER A 133 11.70 4.13 -3.38
C SER A 133 12.06 4.07 -4.87
N ARG A 134 11.39 3.22 -5.65
CA ARG A 134 11.43 3.35 -7.12
C ARG A 134 10.87 4.69 -7.62
N ALA A 135 10.06 5.38 -6.81
CA ALA A 135 9.58 6.74 -7.06
C ALA A 135 10.34 7.83 -6.27
N ILE A 136 11.08 7.50 -5.20
CA ILE A 136 11.98 8.43 -4.47
C ILE A 136 13.40 8.42 -5.09
N VAL A 137 13.53 8.40 -6.41
CA VAL A 137 14.75 8.94 -7.08
C VAL A 137 14.54 10.41 -7.44
N SER A 138 13.52 11.05 -6.87
CA SER A 138 13.42 12.50 -6.84
C SER A 138 12.85 12.96 -5.50
N ARG A 139 13.69 12.96 -4.47
CA ARG A 139 13.70 14.11 -3.57
C ARG A 139 15.13 14.54 -3.23
N PRO A 140 15.31 15.85 -3.10
CA PRO A 140 16.56 16.53 -3.31
C PRO A 140 17.49 16.35 -2.11
N ASP A 141 18.77 16.43 -2.42
CA ASP A 141 19.88 16.64 -1.50
C ASP A 141 19.48 17.41 -0.23
N PRO A 142 19.54 16.80 0.97
CA PRO A 142 19.26 17.48 2.22
C PRO A 142 20.47 18.29 2.70
N MET A 143 21.13 19.04 1.80
CA MET A 143 22.13 20.04 2.16
C MET A 143 21.94 21.35 1.40
N GLY A 144 20.73 21.89 1.48
CA GLY A 144 20.51 23.33 1.40
C GLY A 144 21.10 24.06 2.62
N ARG A 145 22.43 24.06 2.78
CA ARG A 145 23.09 25.12 3.56
C ARG A 145 23.08 26.40 2.72
N ARG A 146 22.13 27.27 3.05
CA ARG A 146 21.93 28.60 2.47
C ARG A 146 23.11 29.56 2.79
N PRO A 147 23.17 30.73 2.12
CA PRO A 147 24.37 31.32 1.57
C PRO A 147 25.14 32.20 2.56
N ARG A 148 26.45 32.31 2.37
CA ARG A 148 27.20 33.49 2.81
C ARG A 148 27.93 34.09 1.62
N GLY A 149 27.37 35.19 1.12
CA GLY A 149 28.17 36.13 0.37
C GLY A 149 29.25 36.70 1.29
N ARG A 150 30.49 36.74 0.81
CA ARG A 150 31.35 37.90 1.04
C ARG A 150 32.35 37.99 -0.11
N ARG A 151 32.24 39.11 -0.81
CA ARG A 151 33.23 39.67 -1.73
C ARG A 151 34.62 39.71 -1.08
N HIS A 152 35.65 39.50 -1.90
CA HIS A 152 36.82 40.38 -2.15
C HIS A 152 37.75 39.60 -3.09
N ASN A 153 37.84 39.94 -4.38
CA ASN A 153 38.87 40.82 -4.96
C ASN A 153 40.08 41.05 -4.05
N SER A 154 41.18 40.36 -4.34
CA SER A 154 42.49 40.91 -4.72
C SER A 154 43.35 39.76 -5.25
#